data_AF-A0A433STK1-F1
#
_entry.id   AF-A0A433STK1-F1
#
_cell.length_a   1.000
_cell.length_b   1.000
_cell.length_c   1.000
_cell.angle_alpha   90.00
_cell.angle_beta   90.00
_cell.angle_gamma   90.00
#
_symmetry.space_group_name_H-M   'P 1'
#
loop_
_entity.id
_entity.type
_entity.pdbx_description
1 polymer ?
#
loop_
_entity_poly.entity_id
_entity_poly.type
_entity_poly.pdbx_seq_one_letter_code
_entity_poly.pdbx_strand_id
1 'polypeptide(L)'
;MVLDGLIKIKNEMDSTLTFRRSCREGICGSCAMNIDGTNTLACLYKINDNPRKAVKIYPLPHMYVVKDLVPDMSNFYAQYRSIEPYLKKKDVKEEDIGKQSYLQSVQDRAKL
;
A
#
# COMPACT_ATOMS: atom_id res chain seq x y z
N MET A 1 8.50 -13.15 -8.50
CA MET A 1 7.66 -12.72 -7.36
C MET A 1 6.21 -13.08 -7.64
N VAL A 2 5.35 -13.15 -6.61
CA VAL A 2 3.92 -13.45 -6.80
C VAL A 2 3.25 -12.45 -7.74
N LEU A 3 3.64 -11.16 -7.66
CA LEU A 3 3.14 -10.15 -8.59
C LEU A 3 3.41 -10.50 -10.06
N ASP A 4 4.59 -11.04 -10.38
CA ASP A 4 4.93 -11.43 -11.75
C ASP A 4 4.03 -12.58 -12.23
N GLY A 5 3.73 -13.53 -11.34
CA GLY A 5 2.78 -14.60 -11.61
C GLY A 5 1.36 -14.07 -11.86
N LEU A 6 0.88 -13.14 -11.04
CA LEU A 6 -0.43 -12.51 -11.22
C LEU A 6 -0.53 -11.73 -12.53
N ILE A 7 0.53 -11.00 -12.91
CA ILE A 7 0.59 -10.28 -14.19
C ILE A 7 0.59 -11.27 -15.36
N LYS A 8 1.38 -12.35 -15.26
CA LYS A 8 1.40 -13.40 -16.30
C LYS A 8 0.02 -14.02 -16.50
N ILE A 9 -0.67 -14.39 -15.42
CA ILE A 9 -2.05 -14.90 -15.48
C ILE A 9 -2.97 -13.89 -16.16
N LYS A 10 -2.92 -12.62 -15.72
CA LYS A 10 -3.78 -11.57 -16.31
C LYS A 10 -3.54 -11.36 -17.80
N ASN A 11 -2.28 -11.38 -18.23
CA ASN A 11 -1.92 -11.06 -19.60
C ASN A 11 -2.13 -12.24 -20.56
N GLU A 12 -1.88 -13.46 -20.11
CA GLU A 12 -1.76 -14.63 -20.99
C GLU A 12 -2.87 -15.67 -20.80
N MET A 13 -3.61 -15.63 -19.68
CA MET A 13 -4.57 -16.68 -19.32
C MET A 13 -5.98 -16.14 -19.06
N ASP A 14 -6.11 -15.12 -18.20
CA ASP A 14 -7.39 -14.55 -17.79
C ASP A 14 -7.29 -13.04 -17.52
N SER A 15 -7.67 -12.24 -18.51
CA SER A 15 -7.64 -10.79 -18.41
C SER A 15 -8.69 -10.19 -17.47
N THR A 16 -9.64 -10.99 -16.97
CA THR A 16 -10.64 -10.55 -15.98
C THR A 16 -10.05 -10.42 -14.57
N LEU A 17 -8.98 -11.18 -14.29
CA LEU A 17 -7.91 -10.99 -13.30
C LEU A 17 -7.74 -9.57 -12.74
N THR A 18 -8.32 -9.19 -11.59
CA THR A 18 -8.15 -7.82 -11.05
C THR A 18 -7.39 -7.76 -9.71
N PHE A 19 -6.35 -6.92 -9.65
CA PHE A 19 -5.56 -6.62 -8.46
C PHE A 19 -4.90 -5.23 -8.59
N ARG A 20 -4.53 -4.61 -7.46
CA ARG A 20 -3.79 -3.32 -7.47
C ARG A 20 -2.28 -3.56 -7.55
N ARG A 21 -1.60 -2.76 -8.38
CA ARG A 21 -0.13 -2.72 -8.48
C ARG A 21 0.35 -1.38 -9.04
N SER A 22 1.57 -0.98 -8.69
CA SER A 22 2.23 0.20 -9.29
C SER A 22 3.76 0.02 -9.32
N CYS A 23 4.46 0.24 -8.20
CA CYS A 23 5.92 0.37 -8.20
C CYS A 23 6.72 -0.90 -8.52
N ARG A 24 6.21 -2.11 -8.24
CA ARG A 24 6.93 -3.40 -8.33
C ARG A 24 8.21 -3.58 -7.51
N GLU A 25 8.62 -2.63 -6.67
CA GLU A 25 9.76 -2.78 -5.71
C GLU A 25 9.38 -2.60 -4.24
N GLY A 26 8.08 -2.60 -3.92
CA GLY A 26 7.61 -2.63 -2.53
C GLY A 26 7.54 -1.29 -1.81
N ILE A 27 7.77 -0.17 -2.51
CA ILE A 27 7.73 1.17 -1.88
C ILE A 27 6.31 1.76 -1.78
N CYS A 28 5.42 1.48 -2.73
CA CYS A 28 4.10 2.14 -2.80
C CYS A 28 3.00 1.48 -1.94
N GLY A 29 3.21 0.24 -1.46
CA GLY A 29 2.21 -0.52 -0.72
C GLY A 29 0.98 -1.01 -1.52
N SER A 30 0.81 -0.68 -2.80
CA SER A 30 -0.43 -0.95 -3.54
C SER A 30 -0.80 -2.43 -3.73
N CYS A 31 0.17 -3.34 -3.73
CA CYS A 31 -0.03 -4.78 -3.95
C CYS A 31 -0.10 -5.59 -2.64
N ALA A 32 -0.55 -4.95 -1.57
CA ALA A 32 -0.81 -5.63 -0.29
C ALA A 32 -1.97 -6.62 -0.43
N MET A 33 -1.73 -7.87 -0.03
CA MET A 33 -2.71 -8.96 -0.07
C MET A 33 -2.29 -10.07 0.91
N ASN A 34 -3.15 -11.06 1.13
CA ASN A 34 -2.81 -12.23 1.92
C ASN A 34 -2.29 -13.34 1.01
N ILE A 35 -1.06 -13.80 1.27
CA ILE A 35 -0.39 -14.86 0.51
C ILE A 35 0.03 -15.94 1.49
N ASP A 36 -0.46 -17.18 1.28
CA ASP A 36 -0.25 -18.33 2.16
C ASP A 36 -0.56 -18.04 3.64
N GLY A 37 -1.60 -17.25 3.90
CA GLY A 37 -2.03 -16.87 5.25
C GLY A 37 -1.32 -15.64 5.81
N THR A 38 -0.30 -15.10 5.14
CA THR A 38 0.47 -13.94 5.61
C THR A 38 0.14 -12.68 4.81
N ASN A 39 -0.14 -11.57 5.49
CA ASN A 39 -0.29 -10.26 4.84
C ASN A 39 1.08 -9.75 4.41
N THR A 40 1.26 -9.50 3.12
CA THR A 40 2.54 -9.10 2.55
C THR A 40 2.34 -8.36 1.22
N LEU A 41 3.44 -7.92 0.60
CA LEU A 41 3.44 -7.30 -0.72
C LEU A 41 3.74 -8.36 -1.79
N ALA A 42 2.83 -8.53 -2.74
CA ALA A 42 3.00 -9.51 -3.81
C ALA A 42 4.28 -9.31 -4.64
N CYS A 43 4.77 -8.07 -4.77
CA CYS A 43 6.01 -7.77 -5.48
C CYS A 43 7.28 -8.12 -4.71
N LEU A 44 7.19 -8.45 -3.42
CA LEU A 44 8.34 -8.87 -2.61
C LEU A 44 8.26 -10.34 -2.21
N TYR A 45 7.09 -10.98 -2.34
CA TYR A 45 6.91 -12.38 -1.98
C TYR A 45 7.41 -13.30 -3.11
N LYS A 46 8.41 -14.14 -2.81
CA LYS A 46 8.95 -15.13 -3.75
C LYS A 46 7.95 -16.28 -3.92
N ILE A 47 7.70 -16.67 -5.17
CA ILE A 47 6.94 -17.90 -5.46
C ILE A 47 7.80 -19.10 -5.01
N ASN A 48 7.18 -20.06 -4.33
CA ASN A 48 7.88 -21.28 -3.92
C ASN A 48 8.23 -22.13 -5.16
N ASP A 49 9.45 -22.67 -5.21
CA ASP A 49 9.94 -23.48 -6.32
C ASP A 49 9.34 -24.91 -6.35
N ASN A 50 8.54 -25.30 -5.34
CA ASN A 50 7.86 -26.59 -5.28
C ASN A 50 6.53 -26.58 -6.08
N PRO A 51 6.46 -27.25 -7.25
CA PRO A 51 5.29 -27.22 -8.12
C PRO A 51 4.06 -27.94 -7.54
N ARG A 52 4.24 -28.77 -6.50
CA ARG A 52 3.12 -29.48 -5.84
C ARG A 52 2.39 -28.62 -4.82
N LYS A 53 2.96 -27.48 -4.42
CA LYS A 53 2.37 -26.60 -3.41
C LYS A 53 1.70 -25.41 -4.08
N ALA A 54 0.38 -25.44 -4.16
CA ALA A 54 -0.39 -24.29 -4.63
C ALA A 54 -0.23 -23.10 -3.67
N VAL A 55 0.10 -21.92 -4.21
CA VAL A 55 0.13 -20.66 -3.46
C VAL A 55 -1.30 -20.15 -3.34
N LYS A 56 -1.75 -19.91 -2.10
CA LYS A 56 -3.10 -19.38 -1.85
C LYS A 56 -3.03 -17.86 -1.73
N ILE A 57 -3.88 -17.16 -2.48
CA ILE A 57 -3.90 -15.70 -2.52
C ILE A 57 -5.32 -15.22 -2.22
N TYR A 58 -5.44 -14.32 -1.24
CA TYR A 58 -6.70 -13.69 -0.86
C TYR A 58 -6.52 -12.17 -0.76
N PRO A 59 -7.62 -11.38 -0.81
CA PRO A 59 -7.58 -9.96 -0.46
C PRO A 59 -7.08 -9.76 0.98
N LEU A 60 -6.86 -8.50 1.37
CA LEU A 60 -6.58 -8.19 2.77
C LEU A 60 -7.72 -8.69 3.68
N PRO A 61 -7.41 -9.40 4.79
CA PRO A 61 -8.44 -10.00 5.64
C PRO A 61 -9.40 -8.97 6.23
N HIS A 62 -10.67 -9.36 6.38
CA HIS A 62 -11.72 -8.57 7.03
C HIS A 62 -11.94 -7.17 6.40
N MET A 63 -11.67 -7.05 5.09
CA MET A 63 -12.02 -5.87 4.30
C MET A 63 -13.15 -6.19 3.32
N TYR A 64 -14.01 -5.21 3.04
CA TYR A 64 -14.99 -5.34 1.95
C TYR A 64 -14.26 -5.46 0.62
N VAL A 65 -14.61 -6.46 -0.18
CA VAL A 65 -13.99 -6.72 -1.47
C VAL A 65 -14.79 -5.99 -2.55
N VAL A 66 -14.13 -5.11 -3.31
CA VAL A 66 -14.75 -4.41 -4.44
C VAL A 66 -14.81 -5.34 -5.65
N LYS A 67 -13.69 -5.99 -5.98
CA LYS A 67 -13.57 -6.99 -7.04
C LYS A 67 -12.30 -7.83 -6.82
N ASP A 68 -12.38 -9.14 -6.98
CA ASP A 68 -11.23 -10.07 -6.92
C ASP A 68 -10.31 -9.79 -5.72
N LEU A 69 -9.05 -9.36 -5.95
CA LEU A 69 -8.04 -9.06 -4.93
C LEU A 69 -7.99 -7.58 -4.53
N VAL A 70 -9.06 -6.82 -4.81
CA VAL A 70 -9.14 -5.37 -4.58
C VAL A 70 -10.05 -5.07 -3.38
N PRO A 71 -9.49 -4.81 -2.18
CA PRO A 71 -10.29 -4.38 -1.03
C PRO A 71 -10.69 -2.89 -1.15
N ASP A 72 -11.76 -2.50 -0.47
CA ASP A 72 -12.07 -1.09 -0.22
C ASP A 72 -11.16 -0.53 0.88
N MET A 73 -10.42 0.53 0.56
CA MET A 73 -9.47 1.20 1.46
C MET A 73 -10.02 2.51 2.03
N SER A 74 -11.28 2.86 1.72
CA SER A 74 -11.90 4.13 2.11
C SER A 74 -11.81 4.41 3.61
N ASN A 75 -12.22 3.45 4.45
CA ASN A 75 -12.19 3.56 5.91
C ASN A 75 -10.76 3.69 6.46
N PHE A 76 -9.82 2.89 5.94
CA PHE A 76 -8.41 2.97 6.33
C PHE A 76 -7.84 4.37 6.10
N TYR A 77 -8.13 4.98 4.94
CA TYR A 77 -7.70 6.35 4.66
C TYR A 77 -8.45 7.40 5.47
N ALA A 78 -9.73 7.18 5.79
CA ALA A 78 -10.49 8.08 6.65
C ALA A 78 -9.88 8.15 8.07
N GLN A 79 -9.51 7.00 8.64
CA GLN A 79 -8.82 6.92 9.93
C GLN A 79 -7.45 7.60 9.91
N TYR A 80 -6.69 7.45 8.81
CA TYR A 80 -5.42 8.16 8.66
C TYR A 80 -5.62 9.68 8.61
N ARG A 81 -6.66 10.18 7.93
CA ARG A 81 -6.95 11.62 7.88
C ARG A 81 -7.43 12.18 9.22
N SER A 82 -8.14 11.39 10.03
CA SER A 82 -8.72 11.88 11.29
C SER A 82 -7.68 12.25 12.34
N ILE A 83 -6.45 11.75 12.23
CA ILE A 83 -5.34 12.13 13.12
C ILE A 83 -4.59 13.37 12.66
N GLU A 84 -5.02 14.01 11.56
CA GLU A 84 -4.39 15.20 10.98
C GLU A 84 -2.87 15.05 10.81
N PRO A 85 -2.39 14.09 10.00
CA PRO A 85 -0.98 13.71 9.93
C PRO A 85 -0.14 14.69 9.10
N TYR A 86 -0.14 15.96 9.52
CA TYR A 86 0.58 17.07 8.91
C TYR A 86 1.06 18.04 10.01
N LEU A 87 1.99 18.92 9.65
CA LEU A 87 2.57 19.88 10.59
C LEU A 87 1.51 20.92 11.02
N LYS A 88 1.26 21.03 12.34
CA LYS A 88 0.41 22.06 12.94
C LYS A 88 1.25 23.03 13.76
N LYS A 89 1.13 24.34 13.51
CA LYS A 89 1.80 25.41 14.27
C LYS A 89 0.75 26.32 14.92
N LYS A 90 1.08 26.89 16.08
CA LYS A 90 0.17 27.76 16.84
C LYS A 90 0.01 29.14 16.21
N ASP A 91 1.11 29.76 15.81
CA ASP A 91 1.15 31.14 15.32
C ASP A 91 1.42 31.17 13.80
N VAL A 92 0.43 30.84 12.99
CA VAL A 92 0.50 30.95 11.52
C VAL A 92 -0.71 31.73 11.02
N LYS A 93 -0.46 32.82 10.29
CA LYS A 93 -1.51 33.53 9.54
C LYS A 93 -1.82 32.74 8.27
N GLU A 94 -3.09 32.65 7.88
CA GLU A 94 -3.49 31.96 6.64
C GLU A 94 -2.74 32.49 5.42
N GLU A 95 -2.50 33.81 5.38
CA GLU A 95 -1.76 34.50 4.34
C GLU A 95 -0.32 33.96 4.18
N ASP A 96 0.27 33.38 5.22
CA ASP A 96 1.66 32.93 5.22
C ASP A 96 1.83 31.45 4.83
N ILE A 97 0.72 30.72 4.66
CA ILE A 97 0.73 29.31 4.24
C ILE A 97 1.21 29.22 2.80
N GLY A 98 2.20 28.36 2.55
CA GLY A 98 2.75 28.12 1.20
C GLY A 98 3.71 29.19 0.67
N LYS A 99 3.90 30.32 1.38
CA LYS A 99 4.89 31.35 1.00
C LYS A 99 6.34 30.89 1.18
N GLN A 100 6.60 30.00 2.13
CA GLN A 100 7.93 29.47 2.41
C GLN A 100 7.88 28.03 2.92
N SER A 101 8.95 27.28 2.66
CA SER A 101 9.15 25.95 3.23
C SER A 101 9.54 26.06 4.70
N TYR A 102 8.91 25.26 5.57
CA TYR A 102 9.33 25.15 6.97
C TYR A 102 10.52 24.19 7.07
N LEU A 103 11.70 24.75 7.31
CA LEU A 103 12.92 23.96 7.50
C LEU A 103 13.00 23.47 8.96
N GLN A 104 13.39 22.21 9.13
CA GLN A 104 13.71 21.64 10.43
C GLN A 104 15.21 21.37 10.51
N SER A 105 15.90 22.05 11.43
CA SER A 105 17.33 21.80 11.67
C SER A 105 17.55 20.50 12.46
N VAL A 106 18.78 19.98 12.46
CA VAL A 106 19.16 18.82 13.31
C VAL A 106 18.93 19.12 14.79
N GLN A 107 19.23 20.35 15.22
CA GLN A 107 19.02 20.81 16.60
C GLN A 107 17.54 20.86 16.97
N ASP A 108 16.66 21.24 16.04
CA ASP A 108 15.22 21.24 16.27
C ASP A 108 14.62 19.84 16.28
N ARG A 109 15.13 18.94 15.43
CA ARG A 109 14.75 17.52 15.43
C ARG A 109 15.10 16.83 16.75
N ALA A 110 16.21 17.20 17.39
CA ALA A 110 16.65 16.63 18.67
C ALA A 110 15.78 17.02 19.87
N LYS A 111 14.87 18.00 19.73
CA LYS A 111 13.93 18.46 20.78
C LYS A 111 12.58 17.70 20.76
N LEU A 112 12.34 16.88 19.73
CA LEU A 112 11.15 16.03 19.57
C LEU A 112 11.38 14.66 20.21
#